data_AF-A0A963LSS7-F1
#
_entry.id   AF-A0A963LSS7-F1
#
_cell.length_a   1.000
_cell.length_b   1.000
_cell.length_c   1.000
_cell.angle_alpha   90.00
_cell.angle_beta   90.00
_cell.angle_gamma   90.00
#
_symmetry.space_group_name_H-M   'P 1'
#
loop_
_entity.id
_entity.type
_entity.pdbx_description
1 polymer ?
#
loop_
_entity_poly.entity_id
_entity_poly.type
_entity_poly.pdbx_seq_one_letter_code
_entity_poly.pdbx_strand_id
1 'polypeptide(L)'
;MNASSDPIGKTDASPGLRVRAFNCQCGSPIFFRNSECLACGTALGYAPELAQVVPLAETDEPDVWVRWETEGPRYQRCANLGTPSACNWLVPVDEVGPQAGLCRACRLNRTIPDLNDPQHPDNGVLWARIEMAKRRLVSALLVLGLPVASRESEDTEHGLMFDFLRAPDGGPPVMTGHDDGLITLNIIEADDVHRERARTNMNEPYRTLVGHLRHEVGHYYWNRLIADSHWLEPCR
;
A
#
# COMPACT_ATOMS: atom_id res chain seq x y z
N MET A 1 -19.05 39.17 32.35
CA MET A 1 -18.27 39.89 31.34
C MET A 1 -16.83 39.43 31.51
N ASN A 2 -16.48 38.21 31.09
CA ASN A 2 -16.08 37.73 29.75
C ASN A 2 -14.80 38.37 29.17
N ALA A 3 -13.98 37.47 28.59
CA ALA A 3 -12.72 37.61 27.86
C ALA A 3 -11.47 37.87 28.73
N SER A 4 -10.56 36.91 29.00
CA SER A 4 -9.83 35.94 28.15
C SER A 4 -8.72 36.61 27.32
N SER A 5 -7.48 36.22 27.61
CA SER A 5 -6.35 36.26 26.66
C SER A 5 -5.29 35.25 27.10
N ASP A 6 -5.40 34.03 26.60
CA ASP A 6 -4.31 33.04 26.59
C ASP A 6 -3.30 33.38 25.48
N PRO A 7 -1.98 33.19 25.68
CA PRO A 7 -1.01 33.29 24.62
C PRO A 7 -0.94 32.00 23.81
N ILE A 8 -1.01 32.16 22.49
CA ILE A 8 -0.90 31.12 21.47
C ILE A 8 0.49 30.49 21.53
N GLY A 9 0.56 29.27 22.06
CA GLY A 9 1.70 28.38 21.90
C GLY A 9 1.67 27.71 20.53
N LYS A 10 2.50 28.19 19.60
CA LYS A 10 2.80 27.49 18.34
C LYS A 10 3.56 26.19 18.66
N THR A 11 2.97 25.05 18.36
CA THR A 11 3.69 23.76 18.33
C THR A 11 4.17 23.51 16.90
N ASP A 12 5.43 23.82 16.66
CA ASP A 12 6.18 23.26 15.54
C ASP A 12 6.28 21.74 15.74
N ALA A 13 5.61 20.98 14.88
CA ALA A 13 5.74 19.54 14.82
C ALA A 13 6.29 19.15 13.45
N SER A 14 7.54 18.68 13.42
CA SER A 14 8.18 18.09 12.24
C SER A 14 7.31 16.97 11.64
N PRO A 15 7.27 16.81 10.30
CA PRO A 15 6.44 15.82 9.62
C PRO A 15 7.10 14.43 9.67
N GLY A 16 7.32 13.92 10.88
CA GLY A 16 7.55 12.51 11.10
C GLY A 16 6.23 11.76 10.93
N LEU A 17 6.20 10.74 10.08
CA LEU A 17 5.04 9.89 9.81
C LEU A 17 4.55 9.24 11.13
N ARG A 18 3.61 9.90 11.83
CA ARG A 18 2.97 9.33 13.03
C ARG A 18 2.35 7.99 12.66
N VAL A 19 2.55 6.97 13.52
CA VAL A 19 1.79 5.73 13.45
C VAL A 19 0.31 6.14 13.55
N ARG A 20 -0.42 6.01 12.44
CA ARG A 20 -1.84 6.30 12.41
C ARG A 20 -2.56 5.20 13.19
N ALA A 21 -2.84 5.48 14.45
CA ALA A 21 -3.78 4.70 15.24
C ALA A 21 -5.18 5.27 14.99
N PHE A 22 -6.12 4.39 14.67
CA PHE A 22 -7.53 4.73 14.53
C PHE A 22 -8.30 4.06 15.66
N ASN A 23 -9.59 4.36 15.78
CA ASN A 23 -10.45 3.76 16.80
C ASN A 23 -11.60 3.01 16.12
N CYS A 24 -11.92 1.84 16.65
CA CYS A 24 -13.17 1.17 16.32
C CYS A 24 -14.36 1.89 16.98
N GLN A 25 -15.58 1.55 16.57
CA GLN A 25 -16.82 2.04 17.20
C GLN A 25 -16.88 1.73 18.72
N CYS A 26 -16.27 0.63 19.16
CA CYS A 26 -16.17 0.28 20.58
C CYS A 26 -15.07 1.04 21.36
N GLY A 27 -14.37 1.98 20.72
CA GLY A 27 -13.27 2.76 21.29
C GLY A 27 -11.89 2.09 21.25
N SER A 28 -11.81 0.79 20.96
CA SER A 28 -10.53 0.07 20.92
C SER A 28 -9.62 0.58 19.79
N PRO A 29 -8.28 0.63 20.03
CA PRO A 29 -7.34 1.01 19.00
C PRO A 29 -7.29 -0.02 17.87
N ILE A 30 -7.31 0.45 16.64
CA ILE A 30 -7.18 -0.35 15.42
C ILE A 30 -6.06 0.21 14.54
N PHE A 31 -5.42 -0.68 13.79
CA PHE A 31 -4.21 -0.41 13.03
C PHE A 31 -4.41 -0.74 11.56
N PHE A 32 -3.50 -0.22 10.73
CA PHE A 32 -3.51 -0.30 9.26
C PHE A 32 -3.88 -1.68 8.67
N ARG A 33 -3.49 -2.78 9.33
CA ARG A 33 -3.70 -4.16 8.85
C ARG A 33 -4.98 -4.83 9.35
N ASN A 34 -5.69 -4.24 10.30
CA ASN A 34 -6.84 -4.91 10.90
C ASN A 34 -8.01 -4.95 9.91
N SER A 35 -8.53 -6.14 9.65
CA SER A 35 -9.78 -6.38 8.91
C SER A 35 -11.00 -6.54 9.82
N GLU A 36 -10.76 -6.66 11.13
CA GLU A 36 -11.75 -6.84 12.17
C GLU A 36 -11.21 -6.26 13.48
N CYS A 37 -12.09 -5.74 14.33
CA CYS A 37 -11.74 -5.31 15.66
C CYS A 37 -11.62 -6.51 16.61
N LEU A 38 -10.43 -6.71 17.17
CA LEU A 38 -10.16 -7.82 18.09
C LEU A 38 -10.89 -7.73 19.44
N ALA A 39 -11.55 -6.61 19.74
CA ALA A 39 -12.28 -6.40 20.98
C ALA A 39 -13.79 -6.65 20.86
N CYS A 40 -14.41 -6.26 19.73
CA CYS A 40 -15.86 -6.34 19.54
C CYS A 40 -16.31 -7.07 18.27
N GLY A 41 -15.38 -7.55 17.43
CA GLY A 41 -15.68 -8.27 16.19
C GLY A 41 -16.19 -7.39 15.04
N THR A 42 -16.27 -6.07 15.20
CA THR A 42 -16.70 -5.19 14.11
C THR A 42 -15.77 -5.30 12.91
N ALA A 43 -16.32 -5.55 11.72
CA ALA A 43 -15.57 -5.55 10.47
C ALA A 43 -14.92 -4.18 10.21
N LEU A 44 -13.71 -4.19 9.68
CA LEU A 44 -12.93 -2.99 9.40
C LEU A 44 -12.45 -2.98 7.95
N GLY A 45 -12.25 -1.78 7.41
CA GLY A 45 -11.63 -1.58 6.11
C GLY A 45 -10.81 -0.31 6.03
N TYR A 46 -9.77 -0.31 5.20
CA TYR A 46 -9.02 0.91 4.90
C TYR A 46 -9.71 1.68 3.78
N ALA A 47 -10.17 2.89 4.08
CA ALA A 47 -10.80 3.83 3.16
C ALA A 47 -9.72 4.74 2.53
N PRO A 48 -9.33 4.55 1.25
CA PRO A 48 -8.23 5.30 0.63
C PRO A 48 -8.45 6.82 0.60
N GLU A 49 -9.69 7.26 0.40
CA GLU A 49 -10.09 8.66 0.33
C GLU A 49 -9.95 9.41 1.66
N LEU A 50 -10.03 8.71 2.79
CA LEU A 50 -9.77 9.26 4.12
C LEU A 50 -8.34 9.01 4.58
N ALA A 51 -7.69 8.03 3.95
CA ALA A 51 -6.46 7.41 4.39
C ALA A 51 -6.52 6.89 5.85
N GLN A 52 -7.62 6.20 6.18
CA GLN A 52 -7.90 5.66 7.51
C GLN A 52 -8.43 4.22 7.47
N VAL A 53 -8.19 3.46 8.55
CA VAL A 53 -8.97 2.24 8.81
C VAL A 53 -10.23 2.64 9.57
N VAL A 54 -11.38 2.24 9.06
CA VAL A 54 -12.69 2.62 9.57
C VAL A 54 -13.52 1.39 9.94
N PRO A 55 -14.37 1.48 10.98
CA PRO A 55 -15.38 0.46 11.25
C PRO A 55 -16.48 0.46 10.18
N LEU A 56 -16.97 -0.73 9.87
CA LEU A 56 -17.97 -0.98 8.85
C LEU A 56 -19.30 -1.43 9.48
N ALA A 57 -20.40 -1.07 8.84
CA ALA A 57 -21.73 -1.59 9.12
C ALA A 57 -22.20 -2.45 7.92
N GLU A 58 -22.86 -3.56 8.22
CA GLU A 58 -23.48 -4.43 7.21
C GLU A 58 -24.63 -3.70 6.53
N THR A 59 -24.85 -4.03 5.26
CA THR A 59 -26.05 -3.63 4.52
C THR A 59 -27.00 -4.82 4.37
N ASP A 60 -28.12 -4.60 3.69
CA ASP A 60 -29.03 -5.66 3.27
C ASP A 60 -28.43 -6.61 2.21
N GLU A 61 -27.37 -6.17 1.52
CA GLU A 61 -26.63 -6.98 0.55
C GLU A 61 -25.38 -7.64 1.18
N PRO A 62 -25.16 -8.96 0.96
CA PRO A 62 -23.98 -9.66 1.45
C PRO A 62 -22.67 -9.06 0.91
N ASP A 63 -21.65 -9.02 1.77
CA ASP A 63 -20.31 -8.47 1.46
C ASP A 63 -20.27 -7.00 1.00
N VAL A 64 -21.41 -6.30 1.08
CA VAL A 64 -21.53 -4.87 0.86
C VAL A 64 -21.64 -4.16 2.20
N TRP A 65 -20.81 -3.14 2.36
CA TRP A 65 -20.59 -2.42 3.60
C TRP A 65 -20.80 -0.93 3.38
N VAL A 66 -21.27 -0.26 4.42
CA VAL A 66 -21.12 1.18 4.57
C VAL A 66 -20.19 1.45 5.74
N ARG A 67 -19.63 2.66 5.80
CA ARG A 67 -18.90 3.06 7.01
C ARG A 67 -19.88 3.19 8.17
N TRP A 68 -19.46 2.76 9.36
CA TRP A 68 -20.26 2.88 10.58
C TRP A 68 -20.80 4.30 10.77
N GLU A 69 -22.08 4.42 11.12
CA GLU A 69 -22.80 5.69 11.33
C GLU A 69 -22.75 6.67 10.14
N THR A 70 -22.73 6.16 8.90
CA THR A 70 -22.85 7.01 7.70
C THR A 70 -23.85 6.46 6.70
N GLU A 71 -24.56 7.35 6.00
CA GLU A 71 -25.28 7.04 4.76
C GLU A 71 -24.36 7.21 3.53
N GLY A 72 -23.06 6.95 3.71
CA GLY A 72 -22.04 7.22 2.71
C GLY A 72 -22.01 6.23 1.55
N PRO A 73 -20.96 6.28 0.72
CA PRO A 73 -20.78 5.32 -0.36
C PRO A 73 -20.80 3.88 0.13
N ARG A 74 -21.25 2.98 -0.74
CA ARG A 74 -21.23 1.53 -0.49
C ARG A 74 -19.92 0.96 -1.00
N TYR A 75 -19.32 0.09 -0.19
CA TYR A 75 -18.04 -0.51 -0.48
C TYR A 75 -18.13 -2.03 -0.38
N GLN A 76 -17.29 -2.69 -1.17
CA GLN A 76 -16.86 -4.06 -0.92
C GLN A 76 -15.41 -4.03 -0.40
N ARG A 77 -14.96 -5.12 0.22
CA ARG A 77 -13.54 -5.30 0.57
C ARG A 77 -12.79 -5.84 -0.64
N CYS A 78 -11.52 -5.46 -0.76
CA CYS A 78 -10.64 -5.90 -1.85
C CYS A 78 -10.70 -7.43 -2.04
N ALA A 79 -10.77 -7.88 -3.29
CA ALA A 79 -10.80 -9.30 -3.65
C ALA A 79 -9.59 -10.10 -3.08
N ASN A 80 -8.47 -9.42 -2.80
CA ASN A 80 -7.31 -10.02 -2.16
C ASN A 80 -7.44 -10.20 -0.64
N LEU A 81 -8.60 -9.93 -0.02
CA LEU A 81 -8.82 -10.14 1.41
C LEU A 81 -8.66 -11.62 1.82
N GLY A 82 -9.22 -12.54 1.04
CA GLY A 82 -9.17 -13.99 1.31
C GLY A 82 -7.87 -14.67 0.86
N THR A 83 -6.91 -13.91 0.32
CA THR A 83 -5.62 -14.40 -0.16
C THR A 83 -4.54 -14.20 0.92
N PRO A 84 -3.33 -14.75 0.77
CA PRO A 84 -2.22 -14.47 1.68
C PRO A 84 -1.95 -12.97 1.91
N SER A 85 -2.25 -12.11 0.92
CA SER A 85 -2.10 -10.65 1.05
C SER A 85 -2.98 -10.02 2.14
N ALA A 86 -4.10 -10.67 2.50
CA ALA A 86 -5.04 -10.24 3.52
C ALA A 86 -5.41 -8.75 3.40
N CYS A 87 -5.73 -8.30 2.18
CA CYS A 87 -5.95 -6.88 1.89
C CYS A 87 -7.30 -6.40 2.44
N ASN A 88 -7.27 -5.52 3.44
CA ASN A 88 -8.45 -4.91 4.05
C ASN A 88 -8.92 -3.61 3.37
N TRP A 89 -8.42 -3.25 2.19
CA TRP A 89 -8.78 -1.97 1.57
C TRP A 89 -10.19 -2.01 0.97
N LEU A 90 -10.91 -0.91 1.08
CA LEU A 90 -12.23 -0.74 0.53
C LEU A 90 -12.18 -0.41 -0.96
N VAL A 91 -13.19 -0.88 -1.69
CA VAL A 91 -13.40 -0.67 -3.11
C VAL A 91 -14.87 -0.25 -3.30
N PRO A 92 -15.18 0.83 -4.02
CA PRO A 92 -16.57 1.18 -4.34
C PRO A 92 -17.28 0.03 -5.07
N VAL A 93 -18.55 -0.22 -4.76
CA VAL A 93 -19.34 -1.31 -5.38
C VAL A 93 -19.71 -1.04 -6.84
N ASP A 94 -19.73 0.23 -7.23
CA ASP A 94 -20.06 0.71 -8.57
C ASP A 94 -18.86 0.71 -9.53
N GLU A 95 -17.68 0.31 -9.05
CA GLU A 95 -16.49 0.22 -9.88
C GLU A 95 -16.61 -0.92 -10.90
N VAL A 96 -16.50 -0.56 -12.19
CA VAL A 96 -16.56 -1.48 -13.33
C VAL A 96 -15.21 -1.54 -14.05
N GLY A 97 -14.89 -2.70 -14.63
CA GLY A 97 -13.68 -2.87 -15.43
C GLY A 97 -12.95 -4.19 -15.14
N PRO A 98 -11.84 -4.45 -15.86
CA PRO A 98 -11.11 -5.73 -15.79
C PRO A 98 -10.47 -5.99 -14.42
N GLN A 99 -10.27 -4.93 -13.61
CA GLN A 99 -9.71 -5.01 -12.26
C GLN A 99 -10.74 -4.64 -11.18
N ALA A 100 -12.04 -4.70 -11.50
CA ALA A 100 -13.12 -4.49 -10.53
C ALA A 100 -12.95 -5.41 -9.30
N GLY A 101 -13.17 -4.85 -8.11
CA GLY A 101 -12.94 -5.55 -6.84
C GLY A 101 -11.50 -5.52 -6.33
N LEU A 102 -10.50 -5.08 -7.12
CA LEU A 102 -9.13 -4.84 -6.61
C LEU A 102 -8.96 -3.39 -6.15
N CYS A 103 -8.45 -3.18 -4.94
CA CYS A 103 -8.21 -1.84 -4.43
C CYS A 103 -7.11 -1.10 -5.20
N ARG A 104 -7.03 0.22 -4.99
CA ARG A 104 -6.04 1.14 -5.58
C ARG A 104 -4.59 0.63 -5.50
N ALA A 105 -4.22 -0.12 -4.46
CA ALA A 105 -2.87 -0.68 -4.33
C ALA A 105 -2.72 -2.07 -5.00
N CYS A 106 -3.72 -2.94 -4.91
CA CYS A 106 -3.65 -4.29 -5.46
C CYS A 106 -3.74 -4.31 -6.99
N ARG A 107 -4.48 -3.37 -7.60
CA ARG A 107 -4.59 -3.24 -9.05
C ARG A 107 -3.27 -2.87 -9.76
N LEU A 108 -2.30 -2.35 -9.00
CA LEU A 108 -0.97 -2.03 -9.52
C LEU A 108 -0.12 -3.27 -9.75
N ASN A 109 -0.54 -4.46 -9.32
CA ASN A 109 0.21 -5.68 -9.63
C ASN A 109 -0.04 -6.07 -11.08
N ARG A 110 1.04 -6.15 -11.86
CA ARG A 110 1.04 -6.86 -13.13
C ARG A 110 1.31 -8.34 -12.90
N THR A 111 2.34 -8.65 -12.09
CA THR A 111 2.72 -10.03 -11.77
C THR A 111 2.83 -10.25 -10.26
N ILE A 112 2.29 -11.36 -9.78
CA ILE A 112 2.48 -11.88 -8.42
C ILE A 112 3.08 -13.30 -8.51
N PRO A 113 3.76 -13.80 -7.48
CA PRO A 113 4.27 -15.17 -7.50
C PRO A 113 3.13 -16.19 -7.53
N ASP A 114 3.41 -17.39 -8.08
CA ASP A 114 2.47 -18.50 -7.98
C ASP A 114 2.31 -18.92 -6.51
N LEU A 115 1.12 -18.70 -5.97
CA LEU A 115 0.79 -18.97 -4.57
C LEU A 115 0.58 -20.46 -4.28
N ASN A 116 0.46 -21.28 -5.32
CA ASN A 116 0.23 -22.73 -5.23
C ASN A 116 1.46 -23.54 -5.64
N ASP A 117 2.62 -22.90 -5.84
CA ASP A 117 3.86 -23.58 -6.18
C ASP A 117 4.31 -24.52 -5.05
N PRO A 118 4.30 -25.84 -5.25
CA PRO A 118 4.66 -26.80 -4.20
C PRO A 118 6.16 -26.77 -3.86
N GLN A 119 7.01 -26.27 -4.76
CA GLN A 119 8.44 -26.08 -4.48
C GLN A 119 8.68 -24.87 -3.58
N HIS A 120 7.73 -23.95 -3.57
CA HIS A 120 7.87 -22.62 -2.98
C HIS A 120 6.65 -22.25 -2.11
N PRO A 121 6.33 -23.06 -1.08
CA PRO A 121 5.14 -22.86 -0.25
C PRO A 121 5.14 -21.55 0.56
N ASP A 122 6.29 -20.88 0.67
CA ASP A 122 6.49 -19.59 1.32
C ASP A 122 6.10 -18.38 0.46
N ASN A 123 5.81 -18.57 -0.84
CA ASN A 123 5.43 -17.49 -1.77
C ASN A 123 4.31 -16.60 -1.22
N GLY A 124 3.26 -17.20 -0.65
CA GLY A 124 2.16 -16.46 -0.05
C GLY A 124 2.59 -15.57 1.11
N VAL A 125 3.46 -16.05 1.99
CA VAL A 125 3.95 -15.30 3.15
C VAL A 125 4.85 -14.14 2.71
N LEU A 126 5.74 -14.37 1.74
CA LEU A 126 6.64 -13.35 1.21
C LEU A 126 5.87 -12.27 0.46
N TRP A 127 4.93 -12.67 -0.39
CA TRP A 127 4.04 -11.74 -1.10
C TRP A 127 3.23 -10.89 -0.11
N ALA A 128 2.68 -11.49 0.96
CA ALA A 128 1.95 -10.75 1.98
C ALA A 128 2.77 -9.62 2.64
N ARG A 129 4.06 -9.87 2.90
CA ARG A 129 4.98 -8.88 3.48
C ARG A 129 5.24 -7.73 2.51
N ILE A 130 5.46 -8.04 1.24
CA ILE A 130 5.68 -7.06 0.18
C ILE A 130 4.43 -6.23 -0.05
N GLU A 131 3.27 -6.88 -0.12
CA GLU A 131 1.98 -6.21 -0.26
C GLU A 131 1.69 -5.27 0.90
N MET A 132 2.01 -5.66 2.14
CA MET A 132 1.92 -4.76 3.30
C MET A 132 2.83 -3.54 3.13
N ALA A 133 4.05 -3.72 2.65
CA ALA A 133 4.98 -2.63 2.39
C ALA A 133 4.49 -1.71 1.26
N LYS A 134 4.02 -2.29 0.14
CA LYS A 134 3.44 -1.56 -0.99
C LYS A 134 2.20 -0.77 -0.58
N ARG A 135 1.27 -1.35 0.20
CA ARG A 135 0.09 -0.62 0.69
C ARG A 135 0.46 0.56 1.57
N ARG A 136 1.50 0.46 2.40
CA ARG A 136 2.01 1.60 3.18
C ARG A 136 2.59 2.69 2.27
N LEU A 137 3.32 2.30 1.23
CA LEU A 137 3.80 3.24 0.21
C LEU A 137 2.62 3.93 -0.49
N VAL A 138 1.68 3.17 -1.06
CA VAL A 138 0.53 3.71 -1.80
C VAL A 138 -0.32 4.62 -0.92
N SER A 139 -0.58 4.23 0.34
CA SER A 139 -1.25 5.09 1.33
C SER A 139 -0.54 6.44 1.48
N ALA A 140 0.80 6.44 1.59
CA ALA A 140 1.57 7.68 1.67
C ALA A 140 1.50 8.50 0.38
N LEU A 141 1.56 7.87 -0.80
CA LEU A 141 1.44 8.56 -2.09
C LEU A 141 0.08 9.25 -2.24
N LEU A 142 -1.00 8.57 -1.87
CA LEU A 142 -2.36 9.12 -1.89
C LEU A 142 -2.49 10.32 -0.94
N VAL A 143 -1.91 10.22 0.27
CA VAL A 143 -1.88 11.33 1.24
C VAL A 143 -1.09 12.54 0.73
N LEU A 144 -0.02 12.29 -0.03
CA LEU A 144 0.77 13.34 -0.67
C LEU A 144 0.09 13.93 -1.92
N GLY A 145 -1.06 13.40 -2.33
CA GLY A 145 -1.76 13.83 -3.55
C GLY A 145 -1.04 13.44 -4.83
N LEU A 146 -0.13 12.46 -4.78
CA LEU A 146 0.59 11.99 -5.96
C LEU A 146 -0.30 11.07 -6.81
N PRO A 147 -0.18 11.12 -8.15
CA PRO A 147 -0.99 10.28 -9.02
C PRO A 147 -0.63 8.81 -8.83
N VAL A 148 -1.62 7.98 -8.49
CA VAL A 148 -1.49 6.53 -8.37
C VAL A 148 -2.53 5.91 -9.31
N ALA A 149 -2.12 5.56 -10.51
CA ALA A 149 -2.97 4.94 -11.53
C ALA A 149 -2.31 3.65 -12.02
N SER A 150 -3.09 2.59 -12.17
CA SER A 150 -2.66 1.34 -12.76
C SER A 150 -2.29 1.54 -14.23
N ARG A 151 -1.10 1.10 -14.61
CA ARG A 151 -0.70 1.08 -16.02
C ARG A 151 -1.52 0.09 -16.86
N GLU A 152 -2.10 -0.93 -16.22
CA GLU A 152 -2.88 -1.96 -16.93
C GLU A 152 -4.32 -1.51 -17.27
N SER A 153 -4.87 -0.54 -16.54
CA SER A 153 -6.32 -0.26 -16.62
C SER A 153 -6.74 1.21 -16.52
N GLU A 154 -5.85 2.11 -16.09
CA GLU A 154 -6.23 3.51 -15.79
C GLU A 154 -5.41 4.54 -16.57
N ASP A 155 -4.08 4.42 -16.54
CA ASP A 155 -3.14 5.31 -17.26
C ASP A 155 -2.12 4.44 -18.00
N THR A 156 -2.47 3.98 -19.20
CA THR A 156 -1.67 2.99 -19.95
C THR A 156 -0.34 3.52 -20.45
N GLU A 157 -0.13 4.84 -20.44
CA GLU A 157 1.09 5.49 -20.91
C GLU A 157 2.01 5.82 -19.73
N HIS A 158 1.47 6.41 -18.66
CA HIS A 158 2.29 6.92 -17.56
C HIS A 158 2.02 6.22 -16.23
N GLY A 159 1.15 5.22 -16.15
CA GLY A 159 0.76 4.55 -14.91
C GLY A 159 1.89 3.79 -14.22
N LEU A 160 1.61 3.33 -13.00
CA LEU A 160 2.51 2.54 -12.17
C LEU A 160 2.08 1.06 -12.18
N MET A 161 3.05 0.16 -12.22
CA MET A 161 2.82 -1.28 -12.08
C MET A 161 3.96 -1.97 -11.32
N PHE A 162 3.67 -3.14 -10.74
CA PHE A 162 4.60 -3.94 -9.94
C PHE A 162 4.67 -5.38 -10.44
N ASP A 163 5.89 -5.87 -10.55
CA ASP A 163 6.20 -7.29 -10.72
C ASP A 163 6.87 -7.83 -9.46
N PHE A 164 6.18 -8.77 -8.80
CA PHE A 164 6.72 -9.51 -7.67
C PHE A 164 7.08 -10.91 -8.11
N LEU A 165 8.38 -11.15 -8.32
CA LEU A 165 8.88 -12.34 -8.99
C LEU A 165 9.70 -13.19 -8.01
N ARG A 166 9.69 -14.50 -8.21
CA ARG A 166 10.64 -15.42 -7.57
C ARG A 166 11.68 -15.84 -8.59
N ALA A 167 12.95 -15.77 -8.21
CA ALA A 167 14.01 -16.33 -9.04
C ALA A 167 13.85 -17.86 -9.12
N PRO A 168 14.00 -18.48 -10.31
CA PRO A 168 14.02 -19.94 -10.43
C PRO A 168 15.17 -20.53 -9.62
N ASP A 169 14.96 -21.72 -9.03
CA ASP A 169 16.02 -22.44 -8.31
C ASP A 169 17.22 -22.73 -9.24
N GLY A 170 18.40 -22.21 -8.86
CA GLY A 170 19.61 -22.32 -9.68
C GLY A 170 19.58 -21.52 -10.99
N GLY A 171 18.54 -20.71 -11.22
CA GLY A 171 18.41 -19.82 -12.37
C GLY A 171 19.09 -18.46 -12.16
N PRO A 172 19.04 -17.59 -13.19
CA PRO A 172 19.55 -16.22 -13.06
C PRO A 172 18.76 -15.44 -12.00
N PRO A 173 19.41 -14.54 -11.26
CA PRO A 173 18.72 -13.73 -10.26
C PRO A 173 17.69 -12.81 -10.91
N VAL A 174 16.57 -12.57 -10.21
CA VAL A 174 15.64 -11.49 -10.58
C VAL A 174 16.36 -10.16 -10.37
N MET A 175 16.42 -9.36 -11.43
CA MET A 175 16.90 -7.98 -11.34
C MET A 175 15.79 -7.11 -10.76
N THR A 176 15.98 -6.70 -9.52
CA THR A 176 15.12 -5.72 -8.84
C THR A 176 15.47 -4.31 -9.29
N GLY A 177 14.46 -3.47 -9.48
CA GLY A 177 14.65 -2.08 -9.89
C GLY A 177 13.38 -1.45 -10.44
N HIS A 178 13.55 -0.39 -11.22
CA HIS A 178 12.49 0.31 -11.92
C HIS A 178 12.83 0.45 -13.41
N ASP A 179 11.81 0.43 -14.26
CA ASP A 179 11.91 0.72 -15.69
C ASP A 179 10.59 1.37 -16.14
N ASP A 180 10.63 2.67 -16.46
CA ASP A 180 9.46 3.45 -16.88
C ASP A 180 8.15 3.07 -16.14
N GLY A 181 8.05 3.30 -14.83
CA GLY A 181 6.83 3.00 -14.08
C GLY A 181 6.53 1.51 -13.84
N LEU A 182 7.33 0.57 -14.34
CA LEU A 182 7.37 -0.81 -13.85
C LEU A 182 8.37 -0.91 -12.70
N ILE A 183 7.92 -1.39 -11.56
CA ILE A 183 8.76 -1.69 -10.40
C ILE A 183 8.84 -3.20 -10.22
N THR A 184 10.04 -3.77 -10.35
CA THR A 184 10.26 -5.21 -10.19
C THR A 184 10.95 -5.48 -8.87
N LEU A 185 10.45 -6.43 -8.08
CA LEU A 185 11.05 -6.84 -6.81
C LEU A 185 11.14 -8.38 -6.75
N ASN A 186 12.30 -8.89 -6.35
CA ASN A 186 12.44 -10.30 -6.01
C ASN A 186 11.75 -10.58 -4.66
N ILE A 187 10.79 -11.49 -4.62
CA ILE A 187 10.03 -11.75 -3.39
C ILE A 187 10.86 -12.30 -2.24
N ILE A 188 12.01 -12.92 -2.55
CA ILE A 188 12.95 -13.44 -1.55
C ILE A 188 13.54 -12.31 -0.70
N GLU A 189 13.53 -11.06 -1.18
CA GLU A 189 13.91 -9.89 -0.37
C GLU A 189 13.02 -9.68 0.86
N ALA A 190 11.84 -10.30 0.91
CA ALA A 190 10.95 -10.26 2.05
C ALA A 190 11.23 -11.33 3.12
N ASP A 191 12.15 -12.26 2.86
CA ASP A 191 12.58 -13.24 3.85
C ASP A 191 13.60 -12.61 4.81
N ASP A 192 13.29 -12.64 6.11
CA ASP A 192 14.13 -12.05 7.15
C ASP A 192 15.50 -12.75 7.26
N VAL A 193 15.59 -14.05 6.98
CA VAL A 193 16.88 -14.78 7.00
C VAL A 193 17.76 -14.34 5.83
N HIS A 194 17.17 -14.20 4.65
CA HIS A 194 17.87 -13.65 3.48
C HIS A 194 18.28 -12.20 3.72
N ARG A 195 17.42 -11.39 4.34
CA ARG A 195 17.74 -9.99 4.69
C ARG A 195 18.93 -9.88 5.64
N GLU A 196 18.99 -10.69 6.70
CA GLU A 196 20.12 -10.66 7.64
C GLU A 196 21.42 -11.20 7.02
N ARG A 197 21.33 -12.25 6.17
CA ARG A 197 22.48 -12.77 5.41
C ARG A 197 23.02 -11.74 4.41
N ALA A 198 22.15 -11.09 3.64
CA ALA A 198 22.53 -10.07 2.67
C ALA A 198 23.19 -8.85 3.35
N ARG A 199 22.64 -8.41 4.48
CA ARG A 199 23.23 -7.33 5.29
C ARG A 199 24.66 -7.64 5.74
N THR A 200 24.94 -8.89 6.11
CA THR A 200 26.26 -9.32 6.56
C THR A 200 27.28 -9.34 5.40
N ASN A 201 26.83 -9.66 4.18
CA ASN A 201 27.71 -9.85 3.03
C ASN A 201 28.02 -8.56 2.24
N MET A 202 27.14 -7.56 2.24
CA MET A 202 27.25 -6.36 1.38
C MET A 202 27.77 -5.11 2.10
N ASN A 203 27.95 -5.13 3.42
CA ASN A 203 28.45 -4.02 4.25
C ASN A 203 27.78 -2.65 4.02
N GLU A 204 26.56 -2.63 3.47
CA GLU A 204 25.70 -1.48 3.27
C GLU A 204 24.41 -1.66 4.10
N PRO A 205 23.81 -0.60 4.67
CA PRO A 205 22.54 -0.71 5.39
C PRO A 205 21.43 -1.17 4.44
N TYR A 206 21.08 -2.46 4.47
CA TYR A 206 20.02 -2.97 3.60
C TYR A 206 18.67 -2.33 3.96
N ARG A 207 17.99 -1.77 2.94
CA ARG A 207 16.76 -0.98 3.11
C ARG A 207 15.60 -1.89 3.52
N THR A 208 14.69 -1.38 4.35
CA THR A 208 13.41 -2.07 4.62
C THR A 208 12.63 -2.25 3.31
N LEU A 209 11.71 -3.23 3.21
CA LEU A 209 10.87 -3.39 2.00
C LEU A 209 10.18 -2.08 1.59
N VAL A 210 9.64 -1.33 2.56
CA VAL A 210 9.05 -0.01 2.30
C VAL A 210 10.09 0.99 1.80
N GLY A 211 11.31 0.97 2.36
CA GLY A 211 12.42 1.81 1.91
C GLY A 211 12.88 1.48 0.50
N HIS A 212 12.90 0.20 0.12
CA HIS A 212 13.21 -0.24 -1.23
C HIS A 212 12.14 0.25 -2.21
N LEU A 213 10.87 -0.04 -1.94
CA LEU A 213 9.76 0.42 -2.79
C LEU A 213 9.73 1.95 -2.93
N ARG A 214 10.05 2.70 -1.86
CA ARG A 214 10.18 4.16 -1.92
C ARG A 214 11.31 4.64 -2.82
N HIS A 215 12.42 3.90 -2.87
CA HIS A 215 13.52 4.24 -3.77
C HIS A 215 13.10 4.08 -5.22
N GLU A 216 12.59 2.90 -5.58
CA GLU A 216 12.22 2.59 -6.95
C GLU A 216 11.09 3.49 -7.47
N VAL A 217 10.05 3.70 -6.65
CA VAL A 217 8.96 4.60 -7.01
C VAL A 217 9.40 6.07 -7.00
N GLY A 218 10.45 6.42 -6.25
CA GLY A 218 11.06 7.74 -6.29
C GLY A 218 11.60 8.08 -7.69
N HIS A 219 12.24 7.12 -8.35
CA HIS A 219 12.72 7.30 -9.72
C HIS A 219 11.56 7.47 -10.72
N TYR A 220 10.48 6.69 -10.58
CA TYR A 220 9.27 6.87 -11.39
C TYR A 220 8.69 8.30 -11.27
N TYR A 221 8.54 8.81 -10.04
CA TYR A 221 8.01 10.17 -9.86
C TYR A 221 9.01 11.26 -10.27
N TRP A 222 10.32 11.02 -10.20
CA TRP A 222 11.30 11.95 -10.74
C TRP A 222 11.11 12.12 -12.25
N ASN A 223 10.96 11.01 -13.00
CA ASN A 223 10.65 11.07 -14.43
C ASN A 223 9.33 11.80 -14.69
N ARG A 224 8.28 11.45 -13.94
CA ARG A 224 6.93 12.01 -14.16
C ARG A 224 6.78 13.48 -13.78
N LEU A 225 7.52 13.97 -12.79
CA LEU A 225 7.33 15.31 -12.23
C LEU A 225 8.48 16.29 -12.53
N ILE A 226 9.69 15.78 -12.76
CA ILE A 226 10.91 16.60 -12.81
C ILE A 226 11.59 16.59 -14.18
N ALA A 227 11.67 15.44 -14.87
CA ALA A 227 12.53 15.26 -16.05
C ALA A 227 12.32 16.31 -17.16
N ASP A 228 11.08 16.75 -17.37
CA ASP A 228 10.71 17.75 -18.39
C ASP A 228 10.20 19.06 -17.78
N SER A 229 10.65 19.38 -16.56
CA SER A 229 10.20 20.55 -15.82
C SER A 229 11.24 21.68 -15.76
N HIS A 230 10.77 22.90 -15.51
CA HIS A 230 11.60 24.09 -15.29
C HIS A 230 12.59 23.94 -14.12
N TRP A 231 12.37 22.97 -13.21
CA TRP A 231 13.25 22.70 -12.07
C TRP A 231 14.67 22.28 -12.49
N LEU A 232 14.86 21.84 -13.75
CA LEU A 232 16.16 21.47 -14.28
C LEU A 232 16.91 22.61 -14.98
N GLU A 233 16.24 23.73 -15.30
CA GLU A 233 16.88 24.86 -16.00
C GLU A 233 18.12 25.43 -15.27
N PRO A 234 18.15 25.54 -13.92
CA PRO A 234 19.33 26.02 -13.20
C PRO A 234 20.50 25.03 -13.14
N CYS A 235 20.28 23.77 -13.55
CA CYS A 235 21.25 22.67 -13.45
C CYS A 235 21.78 22.22 -14.82
N ARG A 236 21.38 22.88 -15.91
CA ARG A 236 21.85 22.62 -17.28
C ARG A 236 23.01 23.54 -17.68
#